data_AF-A0A8S0PHX8-F1
#
_entry.id   AF-A0A8S0PHX8-F1
#
_cell.length_a   1.000
_cell.length_b   1.000
_cell.length_c   1.000
_cell.angle_alpha   90.00
_cell.angle_beta   90.00
_cell.angle_gamma   90.00
#
_symmetry.space_group_name_H-M   'P 1'
#
loop_
_entity.id
_entity.type
_entity.pdbx_description
1 polymer ?
#
loop_
_entity_poly.entity_id
_entity_poly.type
_entity_poly.pdbx_seq_one_letter_code
_entity_poly.pdbx_strand_id
1 'polypeptide(L)'
;MSTDKTMICTYKDPNCSIEVRVKDLLSRMTLREKIGQMTQIELSVATPSAVKDLCIGTTVLEAIKEVIGHKTEVIYEQNPSPNTIAGQDYCFAIVVVGEGPYVETGGDSSELTIHFNGAELIGAVAEEVPTLVILISGRPLALEQRHFDNIDALVAAWLPGSEGGGIADVIFGDHEFQGQLPVTWFKSVDQLPLHSEDDSYDPLFPVGFGLTSKNKIVQSR
;
A
#
# COMPACT_ATOMS: atom_id res chain seq x y z
N MET A 1 -14.21 -37.80 17.06
CA MET A 1 -12.91 -37.51 16.43
C MET A 1 -13.20 -36.87 15.09
N SER A 2 -13.52 -35.58 15.04
CA SER A 2 -12.59 -34.45 14.90
C SER A 2 -11.56 -34.65 13.80
N THR A 3 -11.85 -34.11 12.61
CA THR A 3 -10.90 -33.31 11.81
C THR A 3 -11.73 -32.34 10.99
N ASP A 4 -12.05 -31.19 11.58
CA ASP A 4 -12.45 -30.01 10.81
C ASP A 4 -11.17 -29.50 10.14
N LYS A 5 -10.82 -30.13 9.01
CA LYS A 5 -9.79 -29.60 8.12
C LYS A 5 -10.42 -28.36 7.50
N THR A 6 -10.08 -27.19 8.02
CA THR A 6 -10.09 -25.96 7.23
C THR A 6 -9.58 -26.34 5.85
N MET A 7 -10.45 -26.30 4.84
CA MET A 7 -10.11 -26.71 3.47
C MET A 7 -8.92 -25.86 3.03
N ILE A 8 -7.72 -26.43 3.11
CA ILE A 8 -6.50 -25.77 2.67
C ILE A 8 -6.72 -25.45 1.19
N CYS A 9 -6.72 -24.16 0.86
CA CYS A 9 -6.78 -23.69 -0.51
C CYS A 9 -5.49 -24.10 -1.22
N THR A 10 -5.53 -25.17 -2.03
CA THR A 10 -4.37 -25.70 -2.75
C THR A 10 -3.65 -24.62 -3.54
N TYR A 11 -4.37 -23.65 -4.13
CA TYR A 11 -3.76 -22.55 -4.86
C TYR A 11 -2.84 -21.64 -4.02
N LYS A 12 -3.02 -21.59 -2.69
CA LYS A 12 -2.16 -20.84 -1.76
C LYS A 12 -0.95 -21.65 -1.27
N ASP A 13 -0.87 -22.96 -1.52
CA ASP A 13 0.24 -23.80 -1.05
C ASP A 13 1.48 -23.63 -1.95
N PRO A 14 2.60 -23.05 -1.45
CA PRO A 14 3.81 -22.85 -2.25
C PRO A 14 4.52 -24.16 -2.59
N ASN A 15 4.20 -25.28 -1.92
CA ASN A 15 4.81 -26.58 -2.18
C ASN A 15 4.17 -27.32 -3.37
N CYS A 16 3.01 -26.85 -3.85
CA CYS A 16 2.33 -27.40 -5.01
C CYS A 16 2.85 -26.78 -6.32
N SER A 17 2.81 -27.54 -7.44
CA SER A 17 3.20 -27.01 -8.75
C SER A 17 2.29 -25.85 -9.17
N ILE A 18 2.82 -24.95 -10.00
CA ILE A 18 2.07 -23.80 -10.52
C ILE A 18 0.80 -24.27 -11.22
N GLU A 19 0.86 -25.35 -12.03
CA GLU A 19 -0.28 -25.89 -12.77
C GLU A 19 -1.38 -26.40 -11.83
N VAL A 20 -1.00 -27.08 -10.74
CA VAL A 20 -1.97 -27.57 -9.74
C VAL A 20 -2.64 -26.40 -9.03
N ARG A 21 -1.86 -25.38 -8.66
CA ARG A 21 -2.36 -24.17 -7.99
C ARG A 21 -3.30 -23.38 -8.89
N VAL A 22 -2.93 -23.17 -10.15
CA VAL A 22 -3.74 -22.47 -11.15
C VAL A 22 -5.03 -23.24 -11.43
N LYS A 23 -4.96 -24.57 -11.58
CA LYS A 23 -6.14 -25.40 -11.81
C LYS A 23 -7.13 -25.33 -10.64
N ASP A 24 -6.63 -25.39 -9.41
CA ASP A 24 -7.45 -25.23 -8.20
C ASP A 24 -8.09 -23.83 -8.15
N LEU A 25 -7.31 -22.76 -8.35
CA LEU A 25 -7.82 -21.39 -8.37
C LEU A 25 -8.92 -21.20 -9.42
N LEU A 26 -8.65 -21.55 -10.68
CA LEU A 26 -9.60 -21.42 -11.78
C LEU A 26 -10.85 -22.29 -11.58
N SER A 27 -10.76 -23.41 -10.86
CA SER A 27 -11.91 -24.25 -10.53
C SER A 27 -12.83 -23.63 -9.47
N ARG A 28 -12.28 -22.74 -8.63
CA ARG A 28 -13.01 -22.01 -7.59
C ARG A 28 -13.67 -20.75 -8.12
N MET A 29 -13.11 -20.15 -9.17
CA MET A 29 -13.65 -18.94 -9.79
C MET A 29 -14.91 -19.21 -10.61
N THR A 30 -15.92 -18.39 -10.38
CA THR A 30 -17.10 -18.22 -11.21
C THR A 30 -16.74 -17.65 -12.59
N LEU A 31 -17.64 -17.78 -13.57
CA LEU A 31 -17.47 -17.15 -14.88
C LEU A 31 -17.36 -15.63 -14.77
N ARG A 32 -18.12 -15.01 -13.85
CA ARG A 32 -18.09 -13.57 -13.60
C ARG A 32 -16.70 -13.12 -13.13
N GLU A 33 -16.13 -13.80 -12.14
CA GLU A 33 -14.80 -13.47 -11.62
C GLU A 33 -13.73 -13.63 -12.71
N LYS A 34 -13.83 -14.67 -13.55
CA LYS A 34 -12.91 -14.85 -14.69
C LYS A 34 -13.01 -13.71 -15.69
N ILE A 35 -14.22 -13.26 -16.00
CA ILE A 35 -14.45 -12.11 -16.88
C ILE A 35 -13.89 -10.83 -16.25
N GLY A 36 -14.14 -10.60 -14.96
CA GLY A 36 -13.64 -9.43 -14.23
C GLY A 36 -12.11 -9.33 -14.30
N GLN A 37 -11.42 -10.44 -14.05
CA GLN A 37 -9.94 -10.51 -14.11
C GLN A 37 -9.36 -10.31 -15.52
N MET A 38 -10.17 -10.49 -16.57
CA MET A 38 -9.77 -10.24 -17.97
C MET A 38 -10.22 -8.86 -18.47
N THR A 39 -10.93 -8.08 -17.65
CA THR A 39 -11.52 -6.81 -18.06
C THR A 39 -10.52 -5.67 -17.89
N GLN A 40 -10.24 -4.96 -18.98
CA GLN A 40 -9.56 -3.67 -18.93
C GLN A 40 -10.58 -2.57 -18.74
N ILE A 41 -10.49 -1.86 -17.61
CA ILE A 41 -11.37 -0.74 -17.28
C ILE A 41 -10.66 0.59 -17.56
N GLU A 42 -11.39 1.57 -18.08
CA GLU A 42 -10.88 2.93 -18.19
C GLU A 42 -10.93 3.63 -16.83
N LEU A 43 -9.90 4.44 -16.54
CA LEU A 43 -9.81 5.18 -15.29
C LEU A 43 -11.05 6.07 -15.03
N SER A 44 -11.65 6.62 -16.09
CA SER A 44 -12.84 7.49 -16.04
C SER A 44 -14.06 6.83 -15.39
N VAL A 45 -14.11 5.49 -15.35
CA VAL A 45 -15.23 4.71 -14.79
C VAL A 45 -14.80 3.80 -13.63
N ALA A 46 -13.53 3.81 -13.26
CA ALA A 46 -12.95 2.98 -12.21
C ALA A 46 -13.29 3.50 -10.80
N THR A 47 -14.56 3.40 -10.42
CA THR A 47 -15.01 3.67 -9.04
C THR A 47 -14.76 2.47 -8.12
N PRO A 48 -14.64 2.64 -6.79
CA PRO A 48 -14.50 1.52 -5.86
C PRO A 48 -15.59 0.45 -6.04
N SER A 49 -16.86 0.87 -6.18
CA SER A 49 -17.96 -0.05 -6.44
C SER A 49 -17.82 -0.78 -7.78
N ALA A 50 -17.38 -0.10 -8.85
CA ALA A 50 -17.15 -0.75 -10.14
C ALA A 50 -16.03 -1.81 -10.05
N VAL A 51 -14.93 -1.50 -9.35
CA VAL A 51 -13.81 -2.43 -9.14
C VAL A 51 -14.30 -3.71 -8.44
N LYS A 52 -15.09 -3.54 -7.37
CA LYS A 52 -15.62 -4.65 -6.58
C LYS A 52 -16.73 -5.44 -7.28
N ASP A 53 -17.79 -4.77 -7.71
CA ASP A 53 -19.03 -5.41 -8.18
C ASP A 53 -18.84 -6.13 -9.53
N LEU A 54 -17.84 -5.70 -10.30
CA LEU A 54 -17.44 -6.32 -11.56
C LEU A 54 -16.28 -7.32 -11.39
N CYS A 55 -15.82 -7.58 -10.16
CA CYS A 55 -14.72 -8.49 -9.86
C CYS A 55 -13.41 -8.14 -10.59
N ILE A 56 -13.15 -6.85 -10.80
CA ILE A 56 -11.96 -6.34 -11.52
C ILE A 56 -10.74 -6.31 -10.58
N GLY A 57 -10.97 -6.10 -9.29
CA GLY A 57 -9.93 -6.11 -8.27
C GLY A 57 -10.49 -5.87 -6.89
N THR A 58 -9.59 -5.59 -5.95
CA THR A 58 -9.88 -5.30 -4.56
C THR A 58 -9.13 -4.03 -4.17
N THR A 59 -9.84 -3.02 -3.71
CA THR A 59 -9.19 -1.81 -3.18
C THR A 59 -8.51 -2.08 -1.83
N VAL A 60 -7.58 -1.22 -1.42
CA VAL A 60 -6.94 -1.31 -0.10
C VAL A 60 -7.97 -1.28 1.03
N LEU A 61 -8.99 -0.42 0.92
CA LEU A 61 -10.08 -0.31 1.90
C LEU A 61 -10.87 -1.62 2.02
N GLU A 62 -11.19 -2.25 0.89
CA GLU A 62 -11.92 -3.52 0.88
C GLU A 62 -11.09 -4.63 1.48
N ALA A 63 -9.81 -4.73 1.09
CA ALA A 63 -8.89 -5.71 1.65
C ALA A 63 -8.76 -5.57 3.18
N ILE A 64 -8.64 -4.34 3.69
CA ILE A 64 -8.62 -4.06 5.14
C ILE A 64 -9.92 -4.53 5.80
N LYS A 65 -11.09 -4.19 5.23
CA LYS A 65 -12.40 -4.61 5.76
C LYS A 65 -12.57 -6.13 5.77
N GLU A 66 -12.06 -6.82 4.76
CA GLU A 66 -12.09 -8.28 4.67
C GLU A 66 -11.23 -8.95 5.75
N VAL A 67 -10.00 -8.46 5.97
CA VAL A 67 -9.09 -9.03 6.98
C VAL A 67 -9.57 -8.76 8.41
N ILE A 68 -10.00 -7.53 8.69
CA ILE A 68 -10.47 -7.14 10.03
C ILE A 68 -11.79 -7.83 10.41
N GLY A 69 -12.67 -8.03 9.43
CA GLY A 69 -14.00 -8.61 9.65
C GLY A 69 -14.92 -7.72 10.48
N HIS A 70 -15.90 -8.33 11.17
CA HIS A 70 -17.00 -7.60 11.84
C HIS A 70 -16.72 -7.20 13.30
N LYS A 71 -15.54 -7.51 13.85
CA LYS A 71 -15.24 -7.31 15.27
C LYS A 71 -14.65 -5.93 15.58
N THR A 72 -14.12 -5.25 14.58
CA THR A 72 -13.55 -3.91 14.72
C THR A 72 -14.31 -2.99 13.78
N GLU A 73 -14.63 -1.80 14.28
CA GLU A 73 -15.24 -0.76 13.47
C GLU A 73 -14.20 -0.16 12.51
N VAL A 74 -14.55 -0.06 11.22
CA VAL A 74 -13.71 0.56 10.19
C VAL A 74 -14.44 1.78 9.67
N ILE A 75 -13.95 2.96 10.06
CA ILE A 75 -14.43 4.25 9.57
C ILE A 75 -13.55 4.65 8.37
N TYR A 76 -14.19 5.09 7.28
CA TYR A 76 -13.51 5.56 6.09
C TYR A 76 -13.99 6.96 5.74
N GLU A 77 -13.05 7.89 5.70
CA GLU A 77 -13.22 9.23 5.15
C GLU A 77 -12.03 9.54 4.26
N GLN A 78 -12.29 9.94 3.02
CA GLN A 78 -11.22 10.24 2.05
C GLN A 78 -10.43 11.49 2.45
N ASN A 79 -11.11 12.50 3.00
CA ASN A 79 -10.53 13.75 3.48
C ASN A 79 -11.19 14.10 4.81
N PRO A 80 -10.76 13.48 5.92
CA PRO A 80 -11.38 13.68 7.23
C PRO A 80 -11.25 15.14 7.68
N SER A 81 -12.28 15.63 8.37
CA SER A 81 -12.21 16.94 9.00
C SER A 81 -11.38 16.87 10.30
N PRO A 82 -10.79 17.99 10.77
CA PRO A 82 -10.12 17.99 12.07
C PRO A 82 -11.01 17.49 13.22
N ASN A 83 -12.32 17.72 13.16
CA ASN A 83 -13.27 17.22 14.17
C ASN A 83 -13.54 15.72 14.04
N THR A 84 -13.33 15.12 12.87
CA THR A 84 -13.42 13.67 12.68
C THR A 84 -12.25 12.98 13.39
N ILE A 85 -11.07 13.58 13.28
CA ILE A 85 -9.81 13.05 13.81
C ILE A 85 -9.73 13.33 15.31
N ALA A 86 -10.04 14.55 15.73
CA ALA A 86 -9.98 15.00 17.11
C ALA A 86 -11.19 14.50 17.93
N GLY A 87 -10.92 13.84 19.06
CA GLY A 87 -11.95 13.49 20.05
C GLY A 87 -12.62 12.14 19.86
N GLN A 88 -12.07 11.27 19.01
CA GLN A 88 -12.45 9.86 18.90
C GLN A 88 -11.30 8.97 19.37
N ASP A 89 -11.62 7.88 20.08
CA ASP A 89 -10.63 6.92 20.56
C ASP A 89 -10.24 5.93 19.43
N TYR A 90 -9.60 6.42 18.37
CA TYR A 90 -9.04 5.56 17.33
C TYR A 90 -7.80 4.82 17.83
N CYS A 91 -7.74 3.50 17.62
CA CYS A 91 -6.57 2.71 18.00
C CYS A 91 -5.35 3.02 17.10
N PHE A 92 -5.59 3.22 15.81
CA PHE A 92 -4.60 3.62 14.80
C PHE A 92 -5.34 4.10 13.55
N ALA A 93 -4.63 4.80 12.67
CA ALA A 93 -5.07 5.20 11.35
C ALA A 93 -4.20 4.57 10.26
N ILE A 94 -4.81 4.26 9.11
CA ILE A 94 -4.11 3.89 7.88
C ILE A 94 -4.39 4.98 6.86
N VAL A 95 -3.35 5.73 6.49
CA VAL A 95 -3.45 6.85 5.53
C VAL A 95 -2.86 6.41 4.20
N VAL A 96 -3.72 6.26 3.19
CA VAL A 96 -3.31 5.85 1.83
C VAL A 96 -3.25 7.09 0.94
N VAL A 97 -2.05 7.48 0.50
CA VAL A 97 -1.80 8.68 -0.31
C VAL A 97 -0.84 8.35 -1.45
N GLY A 98 -0.70 9.26 -2.43
CA GLY A 98 0.14 8.96 -3.58
C GLY A 98 0.14 10.01 -4.69
N GLU A 99 0.68 9.60 -5.84
CA GLU A 99 0.56 10.34 -7.10
C GLU A 99 -0.82 10.10 -7.73
N GLY A 100 -1.26 11.05 -8.56
CA GLY A 100 -2.31 10.76 -9.54
C GLY A 100 -1.76 9.87 -10.67
N PRO A 101 -2.60 9.13 -11.39
CA PRO A 101 -2.15 8.30 -12.51
C PRO A 101 -1.64 9.17 -13.67
N TYR A 102 -0.55 8.76 -14.30
CA TYR A 102 0.08 9.44 -15.43
C TYR A 102 0.71 8.44 -16.41
N VAL A 103 1.08 8.94 -17.58
CA VAL A 103 1.82 8.21 -18.62
C VAL A 103 2.77 9.18 -19.31
N GLU A 104 4.01 8.72 -19.54
CA GLU A 104 5.04 9.46 -20.29
C GLU A 104 5.19 10.91 -19.81
N THR A 105 5.13 11.90 -20.72
CA THR A 105 5.26 13.33 -20.43
C THR A 105 4.22 13.85 -19.44
N GLY A 106 3.07 13.18 -19.32
CA GLY A 106 2.07 13.53 -18.31
C GLY A 106 2.55 13.30 -16.87
N GLY A 107 3.64 12.54 -16.69
CA GLY A 107 4.29 12.30 -15.41
C GLY A 107 5.53 13.16 -15.16
N ASP A 108 5.96 14.02 -16.09
CA ASP A 108 7.13 14.87 -15.86
C ASP A 108 6.85 15.86 -14.72
N SER A 109 7.73 15.89 -13.72
CA SER A 109 7.57 16.74 -12.52
C SER A 109 8.93 17.14 -11.97
N SER A 110 9.13 18.44 -11.74
CA SER A 110 10.33 19.00 -11.09
C SER A 110 10.26 18.91 -9.57
N GLU A 111 9.06 18.80 -9.00
CA GLU A 111 8.81 18.90 -7.56
C GLU A 111 8.72 17.52 -6.88
N LEU A 112 8.25 16.49 -7.62
CA LEU A 112 8.09 15.12 -7.13
C LEU A 112 7.33 15.04 -5.79
N THR A 113 6.26 15.81 -5.62
CA THR A 113 5.46 15.87 -4.39
C THR A 113 4.29 14.89 -4.38
N ILE A 114 3.78 14.59 -3.19
CA ILE A 114 2.55 13.80 -3.01
C ILE A 114 1.35 14.65 -3.44
N HIS A 115 0.49 14.12 -4.30
CA HIS A 115 -0.66 14.85 -4.83
C HIS A 115 -1.81 14.95 -3.81
N PHE A 116 -2.82 15.75 -4.15
CA PHE A 116 -4.10 15.85 -3.42
C PHE A 116 -3.96 16.27 -1.94
N ASN A 117 -2.98 17.11 -1.62
CA ASN A 117 -2.64 17.52 -0.24
C ASN A 117 -2.34 16.32 0.68
N GLY A 118 -1.81 15.23 0.11
CA GLY A 118 -1.56 14.00 0.86
C GLY A 118 -0.55 14.20 1.99
N ALA A 119 0.43 15.08 1.82
CA ALA A 119 1.43 15.36 2.85
C ALA A 119 0.79 16.08 4.06
N GLU A 120 -0.04 17.09 3.82
CA GLU A 120 -0.80 17.77 4.88
C GLU A 120 -1.78 16.83 5.58
N LEU A 121 -2.43 15.93 4.83
CA LEU A 121 -3.32 14.91 5.40
C LEU A 121 -2.56 13.96 6.33
N ILE A 122 -1.37 13.49 5.93
CA ILE A 122 -0.53 12.65 6.79
C ILE A 122 -0.23 13.38 8.10
N GLY A 123 0.28 14.62 8.03
CA GLY A 123 0.63 15.40 9.20
C GLY A 123 -0.57 15.60 10.14
N ALA A 124 -1.71 16.00 9.60
CA ALA A 124 -2.93 16.25 10.38
C ALA A 124 -3.48 15.01 11.10
N VAL A 125 -3.34 13.82 10.51
CA VAL A 125 -3.79 12.57 11.15
C VAL A 125 -2.76 12.06 12.17
N ALA A 126 -1.47 12.11 11.81
CA ALA A 126 -0.38 11.61 12.64
C ALA A 126 -0.14 12.44 13.92
N GLU A 127 -0.57 13.71 13.95
CA GLU A 127 -0.56 14.53 15.17
C GLU A 127 -1.50 14.02 16.26
N GLU A 128 -2.58 13.31 15.90
CA GLU A 128 -3.65 12.92 16.83
C GLU A 128 -3.76 11.40 17.02
N VAL A 129 -3.39 10.59 16.01
CA VAL A 129 -3.62 9.14 15.98
C VAL A 129 -2.36 8.41 15.51
N PRO A 130 -1.97 7.27 16.14
CA PRO A 130 -0.89 6.43 15.63
C PRO A 130 -1.14 6.04 14.17
N THR A 131 -0.21 6.36 13.27
CA THR A 131 -0.45 6.40 11.83
C THR A 131 0.52 5.53 11.04
N LEU A 132 -0.06 4.58 10.28
CA LEU A 132 0.60 3.88 9.19
C LEU A 132 0.29 4.58 7.87
N VAL A 133 1.32 5.06 7.18
CA VAL A 133 1.21 5.63 5.83
C VAL A 133 1.46 4.56 4.78
N ILE A 134 0.59 4.46 3.79
CA ILE A 134 0.79 3.65 2.58
C ILE A 134 0.92 4.59 1.39
N LEU A 135 2.13 4.66 0.82
CA LEU A 135 2.45 5.54 -0.29
C LEU A 135 2.36 4.80 -1.63
N ILE A 136 1.42 5.22 -2.48
CA ILE A 136 1.21 4.71 -3.84
C ILE A 136 1.90 5.66 -4.84
N SER A 137 2.97 5.20 -5.48
CA SER A 137 3.76 6.05 -6.37
C SER A 137 4.48 5.24 -7.44
N GLY A 138 4.74 5.84 -8.60
CA GLY A 138 5.55 5.21 -9.64
C GLY A 138 7.05 5.31 -9.39
N ARG A 139 7.46 6.12 -8.40
CA ARG A 139 8.84 6.56 -8.16
C ARG A 139 8.98 7.17 -6.75
N PRO A 140 10.22 7.36 -6.24
CA PRO A 140 10.46 8.11 -5.01
C PRO A 140 9.91 9.54 -5.10
N LEU A 141 9.28 9.99 -4.03
CA LEU A 141 8.75 11.34 -3.87
C LEU A 141 9.48 12.10 -2.76
N ALA A 142 9.40 13.43 -2.81
CA ALA A 142 9.87 14.30 -1.75
C ALA A 142 9.08 14.04 -0.47
N LEU A 143 9.77 13.53 0.55
CA LEU A 143 9.22 13.30 1.89
C LEU A 143 9.64 14.45 2.80
N GLU A 144 8.88 15.56 2.76
CA GLU A 144 9.17 16.72 3.60
C GLU A 144 9.05 16.36 5.08
N GLN A 145 10.17 16.43 5.80
CA GLN A 145 10.30 15.98 7.18
C GLN A 145 9.13 16.40 8.10
N ARG A 146 8.69 17.66 8.02
CA ARG A 146 7.60 18.21 8.85
C ARG A 146 6.29 17.40 8.82
N HIS A 147 6.02 16.70 7.73
CA HIS A 147 4.78 15.92 7.54
C HIS A 147 4.94 14.46 7.99
N PHE A 148 6.18 14.01 8.22
CA PHE A 148 6.52 12.63 8.54
C PHE A 148 7.14 12.47 9.94
N ASP A 149 7.35 13.55 10.68
CA ASP A 149 7.97 13.51 12.01
C ASP A 149 7.17 12.67 13.03
N ASN A 150 5.84 12.61 12.86
CA ASN A 150 4.93 11.96 13.82
C ASN A 150 4.35 10.62 13.33
N ILE A 151 4.78 10.10 12.17
CA ILE A 151 4.26 8.82 11.67
C ILE A 151 4.93 7.63 12.37
N ASP A 152 4.19 6.56 12.60
CA ASP A 152 4.72 5.32 13.19
C ASP A 152 5.37 4.40 12.15
N ALA A 153 4.82 4.40 10.93
CA ALA A 153 5.30 3.55 9.85
C ALA A 153 4.96 4.11 8.46
N LEU A 154 5.83 3.84 7.49
CA LEU A 154 5.62 4.16 6.08
C LEU A 154 5.89 2.92 5.22
N VAL A 155 4.95 2.59 4.34
CA VAL A 155 5.07 1.54 3.33
C VAL A 155 5.05 2.17 1.95
N ALA A 156 6.16 2.06 1.21
CA ALA A 156 6.19 2.34 -0.21
C ALA A 156 5.58 1.16 -0.99
N ALA A 157 4.34 1.31 -1.42
CA ALA A 157 3.56 0.24 -2.07
C ALA A 157 3.63 0.30 -3.61
N TRP A 158 4.33 1.27 -4.17
CA TRP A 158 4.51 1.48 -5.61
C TRP A 158 3.16 1.59 -6.35
N LEU A 159 3.02 0.94 -7.51
CA LEU A 159 1.76 0.78 -8.24
C LEU A 159 1.33 -0.70 -8.15
N PRO A 160 0.60 -1.11 -7.09
CA PRO A 160 0.43 -2.51 -6.71
C PRO A 160 -0.54 -3.31 -7.59
N GLY A 161 -1.23 -2.67 -8.54
CA GLY A 161 -2.18 -3.32 -9.43
C GLY A 161 -3.57 -3.54 -8.79
N SER A 162 -4.30 -4.55 -9.27
CA SER A 162 -5.70 -4.81 -8.89
C SER A 162 -5.87 -5.48 -7.53
N GLU A 163 -4.82 -6.09 -6.99
CA GLU A 163 -4.91 -7.00 -5.85
C GLU A 163 -4.52 -6.32 -4.53
N GLY A 164 -5.35 -5.41 -4.04
CA GLY A 164 -5.12 -4.70 -2.76
C GLY A 164 -4.97 -5.62 -1.55
N GLY A 165 -5.45 -6.87 -1.65
CA GLY A 165 -5.22 -7.93 -0.67
C GLY A 165 -3.74 -8.18 -0.37
N GLY A 166 -2.86 -8.02 -1.35
CA GLY A 166 -1.41 -8.20 -1.14
C GLY A 166 -0.80 -7.18 -0.19
N ILE A 167 -1.39 -5.97 -0.09
CA ILE A 167 -1.00 -4.98 0.92
C ILE A 167 -1.49 -5.43 2.31
N ALA A 168 -2.76 -5.85 2.40
CA ALA A 168 -3.37 -6.29 3.66
C ALA A 168 -2.63 -7.50 4.26
N ASP A 169 -2.27 -8.48 3.43
CA ASP A 169 -1.51 -9.68 3.79
C ASP A 169 -0.22 -9.35 4.59
N VAL A 170 0.45 -8.24 4.28
CA VAL A 170 1.71 -7.88 4.93
C VAL A 170 1.51 -6.93 6.12
N ILE A 171 0.64 -5.93 6.00
CA ILE A 171 0.44 -4.95 7.10
C ILE A 171 -0.27 -5.57 8.32
N PHE A 172 -1.05 -6.64 8.13
CA PHE A 172 -1.65 -7.41 9.23
C PHE A 172 -0.83 -8.65 9.64
N GLY A 173 0.30 -8.90 8.98
CA GLY A 173 1.29 -9.88 9.42
C GLY A 173 1.02 -11.33 9.01
N ASP A 174 0.16 -11.58 8.01
CA ASP A 174 0.06 -12.92 7.39
C ASP A 174 1.36 -13.27 6.65
N HIS A 175 2.05 -12.25 6.13
CA HIS A 175 3.36 -12.35 5.50
C HIS A 175 4.34 -11.29 6.04
N GLU A 176 5.63 -11.62 6.07
CA GLU A 176 6.69 -10.68 6.46
C GLU A 176 7.04 -9.72 5.30
N PHE A 177 7.38 -8.47 5.63
CA PHE A 177 8.01 -7.56 4.67
C PHE A 177 9.36 -8.10 4.20
N GLN A 178 9.54 -8.15 2.89
CA GLN A 178 10.77 -8.60 2.22
C GLN A 178 11.26 -7.63 1.13
N GLY A 179 10.46 -6.61 0.81
CA GLY A 179 10.78 -5.65 -0.23
C GLY A 179 12.04 -4.83 0.11
N GLN A 180 12.87 -4.59 -0.90
CA GLN A 180 14.01 -3.70 -0.83
C GLN A 180 13.90 -2.67 -1.95
N LEU A 181 14.33 -1.44 -1.69
CA LEU A 181 14.25 -0.36 -2.66
C LEU A 181 15.07 -0.70 -3.91
N PRO A 182 14.44 -0.76 -5.10
CA PRO A 182 15.16 -1.00 -6.35
C PRO A 182 15.83 0.28 -6.89
N VAL A 183 15.52 1.43 -6.29
CA VAL A 183 15.98 2.77 -6.69
C VAL A 183 16.31 3.60 -5.44
N THR A 184 17.21 4.57 -5.59
CA THR A 184 17.58 5.49 -4.52
C THR A 184 16.40 6.38 -4.12
N TRP A 185 16.15 6.55 -2.82
CA TRP A 185 15.27 7.60 -2.30
C TRP A 185 16.08 8.84 -1.94
N PHE A 186 15.84 9.96 -2.62
CA PHE A 186 16.55 11.23 -2.40
C PHE A 186 16.05 11.97 -1.15
N LYS A 187 16.87 12.87 -0.59
CA LYS A 187 16.47 13.79 0.49
C LYS A 187 15.81 15.04 -0.05
N SER A 188 16.34 15.59 -1.14
CA SER A 188 15.79 16.73 -1.87
C SER A 188 15.85 16.48 -3.38
N VAL A 189 14.91 17.04 -4.13
CA VAL A 189 14.93 17.02 -5.60
C VAL A 189 16.17 17.69 -6.18
N ASP A 190 16.79 18.62 -5.44
CA ASP A 190 18.04 19.28 -5.83
C ASP A 190 19.23 18.32 -5.94
N GLN A 191 19.13 17.12 -5.36
CA GLN A 191 20.17 16.09 -5.47
C GLN A 191 20.12 15.33 -6.81
N LEU A 192 19.07 15.51 -7.60
CA LEU A 192 18.86 14.72 -8.81
C LEU A 192 19.69 15.24 -10.01
N PRO A 193 20.23 14.34 -10.85
CA PRO A 193 20.20 12.87 -10.72
C PRO A 193 21.17 12.35 -9.63
N LEU A 194 20.73 11.34 -8.87
CA LEU A 194 21.50 10.74 -7.76
C LEU A 194 21.70 9.23 -8.00
N HIS A 195 22.92 8.82 -8.34
CA HIS A 195 23.29 7.44 -8.64
C HIS A 195 24.13 6.83 -7.51
N SER A 196 24.00 5.51 -7.30
CA SER A 196 24.71 4.78 -6.25
C SER A 196 26.23 4.76 -6.41
N GLU A 197 26.71 5.03 -7.62
CA GLU A 197 28.10 5.06 -8.02
C GLU A 197 28.77 6.42 -7.84
N ASP A 198 28.01 7.46 -7.48
CA ASP A 198 28.52 8.81 -7.31
C ASP A 198 29.34 8.94 -6.01
N ASP A 199 30.48 9.63 -6.08
CA ASP A 199 31.34 9.88 -4.89
C ASP A 199 30.60 10.67 -3.79
N SER A 200 29.60 11.47 -4.17
CA SER A 200 28.77 12.27 -3.27
C SER A 200 27.41 11.62 -2.95
N TYR A 201 27.29 10.29 -3.06
CA TYR A 201 26.05 9.57 -2.81
C TYR A 201 25.57 9.71 -1.35
N ASP A 202 24.55 10.57 -1.14
CA ASP A 202 23.96 10.85 0.18
C ASP A 202 22.41 10.77 0.14
N PRO A 203 21.85 9.55 0.03
CA PRO A 203 20.41 9.35 -0.10
C PRO A 203 19.67 9.46 1.24
N LEU A 204 18.35 9.66 1.18
CA LEU A 204 17.47 9.45 2.33
C LEU A 204 17.39 7.96 2.66
N PHE A 205 17.15 7.13 1.63
CA PHE A 205 17.23 5.68 1.71
C PHE A 205 18.01 5.14 0.50
N PRO A 206 19.09 4.37 0.73
CA PRO A 206 19.89 3.82 -0.36
C PRO A 206 19.16 2.71 -1.13
N VAL A 207 19.62 2.41 -2.34
CA VAL A 207 19.22 1.17 -3.05
C VAL A 207 19.47 -0.05 -2.15
N GLY A 208 18.54 -1.00 -2.14
CA GLY A 208 18.59 -2.19 -1.29
C GLY A 208 18.04 -1.98 0.13
N PHE A 209 17.69 -0.76 0.52
CA PHE A 209 17.07 -0.51 1.83
C PHE A 209 15.68 -1.15 1.92
N GLY A 210 15.38 -1.80 3.04
CA GLY A 210 14.07 -2.41 3.31
C GLY A 210 14.02 -2.95 4.72
N LEU A 211 12.95 -2.62 5.45
CA LEU A 211 12.74 -3.13 6.81
C LEU A 211 11.92 -4.41 6.78
N THR A 212 12.16 -5.28 7.76
CA THR A 212 11.33 -6.46 8.04
C THR A 212 10.53 -6.24 9.33
N SER A 213 9.43 -6.96 9.55
CA SER A 213 8.61 -6.83 10.77
C SER A 213 9.36 -7.27 12.04
N LYS A 214 10.47 -8.00 11.88
CA LYS A 214 11.34 -8.47 12.98
C LYS A 214 12.54 -7.55 13.25
N ASN A 215 12.75 -6.53 12.42
CA ASN A 215 13.81 -5.56 12.69
C ASN A 215 13.42 -4.74 13.93
N LYS A 216 13.99 -5.07 15.08
CA LYS A 216 14.07 -4.12 16.20
C LYS A 216 14.96 -2.96 15.78
N ILE A 217 14.38 -1.90 15.23
CA ILE A 217 15.06 -0.61 15.22
C ILE A 217 14.81 0.02 16.59
N VAL A 218 15.87 0.00 17.40
CA VAL A 218 15.99 0.85 18.58
C VAL A 218 15.98 2.28 18.07
N GLN A 219 14.93 3.03 18.39
CA GLN A 219 14.90 4.47 18.13
C GLN A 219 16.13 5.14 18.75
N SER A 220 16.88 5.89 17.94
CA SER A 220 17.57 7.06 18.48
C SER A 220 16.58 8.22 18.42
N ARG A 221 16.28 8.73 19.61
CA ARG A 221 15.47 9.91 19.93
C ARG A 221 15.67 11.09 18.99
#